data_AF-A0A2S6C4U1-F1
#
_entry.id   AF-A0A2S6C4U1-F1
#
_cell.length_a   1.000
_cell.length_b   1.000
_cell.length_c   1.000
_cell.angle_alpha   90.00
_cell.angle_beta   90.00
_cell.angle_gamma   90.00
#
_symmetry.space_group_name_H-M   'P 1'
#
loop_
_entity.id
_entity.type
_entity.pdbx_description
1 polymer ?
#
loop_
_entity_poly.entity_id
_entity_poly.type
_entity_poly.pdbx_seq_one_letter_code
_entity_poly.pdbx_strand_id
1 'polypeptide(L)'
;MVLRLRLARVSTPTGAKRHSPFYNIVLAQDKTARDSKPMEVLGTYDPIPKLPVGAEPGQKKQKDIKIDVSRAKYWLGVGAQPSDTVWRLLSMIGLLEPRYLPSGPQTLKAARFPTHLPREDRQQQQQDNLERIRKRIAPFRSGNGPVSQAVEDLKSSRTIVEEAAPASTTSPTNPNAV
;
A
#
# COMPACT_ATOMS: atom_id res chain seq x y z
N MET A 1 -0.96 44.09 13.64
CA MET A 1 -1.79 44.13 12.42
C MET A 1 -1.55 43.01 11.40
N VAL A 2 -1.31 41.73 11.72
CA VAL A 2 -0.90 40.78 10.64
C VAL A 2 -2.11 40.15 9.95
N LEU A 3 -2.21 40.36 8.64
CA LEU A 3 -3.17 39.70 7.76
C LEU A 3 -2.64 38.33 7.35
N ARG A 4 -3.51 37.31 7.41
CA ARG A 4 -3.16 35.95 7.03
C ARG A 4 -4.15 35.36 6.06
N LEU A 5 -3.60 34.69 5.05
CA LEU A 5 -4.37 33.82 4.17
C LEU A 5 -4.38 32.42 4.76
N ARG A 6 -5.58 31.92 5.10
CA ARG A 6 -5.74 30.64 5.77
C ARG A 6 -6.95 29.88 5.24
N LEU A 7 -7.01 28.59 5.56
CA LEU A 7 -8.17 27.76 5.29
C LEU A 7 -9.15 27.84 6.47
N ALA A 8 -10.39 28.22 6.19
CA ALA A 8 -11.50 28.12 7.13
C ALA A 8 -12.39 26.94 6.74
N ARG A 9 -12.79 26.11 7.70
CA ARG A 9 -13.65 24.96 7.39
C ARG A 9 -15.09 25.43 7.29
N VAL A 10 -15.77 25.04 6.22
CA VAL A 10 -17.20 25.36 6.09
C VAL A 10 -18.00 24.47 7.04
N SER A 11 -18.66 25.09 8.00
CA SER A 11 -19.66 24.45 8.87
C SER A 11 -21.06 24.68 8.31
N THR A 12 -21.80 23.60 8.08
CA THR A 12 -23.25 23.69 7.84
C THR A 12 -24.00 23.90 9.17
N PRO A 13 -25.28 24.29 9.17
CA PRO A 13 -26.07 24.49 10.40
C PRO A 13 -26.09 23.26 11.32
N THR A 14 -26.00 22.06 10.75
CA THR A 14 -25.88 20.77 11.46
C THR A 14 -24.44 20.44 11.90
N GLY A 15 -23.53 21.43 11.88
CA GLY A 15 -22.10 21.25 12.09
C GLY A 15 -21.32 20.96 10.80
N ALA A 16 -19.99 20.83 10.89
CA ALA A 16 -19.16 20.50 9.75
C ALA A 16 -19.33 19.04 9.34
N LYS A 17 -19.64 18.77 8.07
CA LYS A 17 -19.90 17.41 7.57
C LYS A 17 -18.72 16.47 7.87
N ARG A 18 -19.02 15.36 8.57
CA ARG A 18 -18.04 14.31 8.89
C ARG A 18 -17.62 13.62 7.59
N HIS A 19 -16.33 13.31 7.45
CA HIS A 19 -15.74 12.66 6.27
C HIS A 19 -15.91 13.38 4.92
N SER A 20 -16.39 14.63 4.93
CA SER A 20 -16.51 15.47 3.74
C SER A 20 -16.07 16.90 4.08
N PRO A 21 -14.77 17.13 4.30
CA PRO A 21 -14.24 18.45 4.57
C PRO A 21 -14.33 19.35 3.34
N PHE A 22 -14.76 20.59 3.54
CA PHE A 22 -14.76 21.64 2.52
C PHE A 22 -14.21 22.91 3.13
N TYR A 23 -13.33 23.61 2.41
CA TYR A 23 -12.61 24.77 2.94
C TYR A 23 -12.82 25.99 2.06
N ASN A 24 -12.93 27.14 2.73
CA ASN A 24 -12.79 28.44 2.09
C ASN A 24 -11.36 28.94 2.26
N ILE A 25 -10.78 29.49 1.20
CA ILE A 25 -9.54 30.25 1.27
C ILE A 25 -9.92 31.67 1.67
N VAL A 26 -9.53 32.07 2.87
CA VAL A 26 -10.01 33.32 3.47
C VAL A 26 -8.84 34.22 3.88
N LEU A 27 -9.10 35.52 3.82
CA LEU A 27 -8.29 36.52 4.46
C LEU A 27 -8.87 36.83 5.85
N ALA A 28 -8.04 36.69 6.87
CA ALA A 28 -8.40 37.03 8.24
C ALA A 28 -7.19 37.58 9.00
N GLN A 29 -7.44 38.21 10.14
CA GLN A 29 -6.39 38.63 11.05
C GLN A 29 -5.86 37.43 11.83
N ASP A 30 -4.56 37.39 12.11
CA ASP A 30 -3.91 36.25 12.78
C ASP A 30 -4.57 35.85 14.12
N LYS A 31 -4.95 36.83 14.93
CA LYS A 31 -5.51 36.62 16.28
C LYS A 31 -6.97 36.12 16.30
N THR A 32 -7.63 36.01 15.14
CA THR A 32 -9.05 35.61 15.08
C THR A 32 -9.22 34.10 15.11
N ALA A 33 -10.32 33.61 15.69
CA ALA A 33 -10.64 32.18 15.71
C ALA A 33 -10.73 31.60 14.28
N ARG A 34 -10.39 30.32 14.10
CA ARG A 34 -10.25 29.69 12.76
C ARG A 34 -11.46 29.90 11.86
N ASP A 35 -12.65 29.64 12.39
CA ASP A 35 -13.91 29.62 11.66
C ASP A 35 -14.75 30.89 11.93
N SER A 36 -14.14 31.97 12.45
CA SER A 36 -14.82 33.25 12.62
C SER A 36 -15.13 33.90 11.26
N LYS A 37 -15.99 34.92 11.26
CA LYS A 37 -16.25 35.73 10.06
C LYS A 37 -14.92 36.26 9.49
N PRO A 38 -14.55 35.89 8.25
CA PRO A 38 -13.34 36.42 7.62
C PRO A 38 -13.58 37.83 7.10
N MET A 39 -12.50 38.56 6.83
CA MET A 39 -12.57 39.86 6.15
C MET A 39 -13.03 39.68 4.71
N GLU A 40 -12.45 38.69 4.02
CA GLU A 40 -12.77 38.38 2.62
C GLU A 40 -12.62 36.88 2.35
N VAL A 41 -13.48 36.35 1.49
CA VAL A 41 -13.39 34.98 0.97
C VAL A 41 -12.83 35.07 -0.45
N LEU A 42 -11.62 34.54 -0.66
CA LEU A 42 -10.94 34.60 -1.95
C LEU A 42 -11.22 33.39 -2.83
N GLY A 43 -11.68 32.29 -2.23
CA GLY A 43 -11.83 31.04 -2.96
C GLY A 43 -12.32 29.88 -2.13
N THR A 44 -12.35 28.72 -2.79
CA THR A 44 -12.75 27.43 -2.21
C THR A 44 -11.73 26.35 -2.55
N TYR A 45 -11.64 25.38 -1.66
CA TYR A 45 -10.75 24.23 -1.79
C TYR A 45 -11.47 22.96 -1.34
N ASP A 46 -11.60 22.01 -2.26
CA ASP A 46 -12.04 20.66 -1.97
C ASP A 46 -10.81 19.73 -1.90
N PRO A 47 -10.47 19.19 -0.72
CA PRO A 47 -9.34 18.28 -0.58
C PRO A 47 -9.63 16.88 -1.13
N ILE A 48 -10.90 16.52 -1.35
CA ILE A 48 -11.29 15.20 -1.85
C ILE A 48 -11.05 15.16 -3.36
N PRO A 49 -10.17 14.28 -3.85
CA PRO A 49 -9.82 14.24 -5.25
C PRO A 49 -10.98 13.63 -6.05
N LYS A 50 -11.47 14.37 -7.05
CA LYS A 50 -12.58 14.00 -7.92
C LYS A 50 -12.07 13.75 -9.35
N LEU A 51 -12.88 13.04 -10.12
CA LEU A 51 -12.70 12.98 -11.55
C LEU A 51 -13.11 14.33 -12.16
N PRO A 52 -12.31 14.91 -13.06
CA PRO A 52 -12.74 16.11 -13.77
C PRO A 52 -14.04 15.84 -14.53
N VAL A 53 -14.88 16.86 -14.65
CA VAL A 53 -16.10 16.79 -15.47
C VAL A 53 -15.69 16.58 -16.94
N GLY A 54 -16.12 15.47 -17.55
CA GLY A 54 -15.74 15.10 -18.92
C GLY A 54 -14.44 14.30 -19.04
N ALA A 55 -13.94 13.72 -17.93
CA ALA A 55 -12.73 12.92 -17.95
C ALA A 55 -12.94 11.52 -18.56
N GLU A 56 -12.03 11.13 -19.45
CA GLU A 56 -11.93 9.78 -19.99
C GLU A 56 -11.55 8.75 -18.88
N PRO A 57 -11.97 7.47 -19.02
CA PRO A 57 -11.58 6.41 -18.10
C PRO A 57 -10.05 6.29 -18.02
N GLY A 58 -9.47 6.57 -16.84
CA GLY A 58 -8.03 6.47 -16.59
C GLY A 58 -7.34 7.79 -16.25
N GLN A 59 -8.03 8.94 -16.32
CA GLN A 59 -7.46 10.19 -15.85
C GLN A 59 -7.23 10.21 -14.33
N LYS A 60 -6.17 10.91 -13.92
CA LYS A 60 -5.82 11.10 -12.50
C LYS A 60 -6.88 11.96 -11.83
N LYS A 61 -7.31 11.54 -10.64
CA LYS A 61 -8.20 12.36 -9.79
C LYS A 61 -7.46 13.63 -9.36
N GLN A 62 -8.14 14.77 -9.48
CA GLN A 62 -7.60 16.08 -9.14
C GLN A 62 -8.40 16.71 -8.00
N LYS A 63 -7.77 17.66 -7.30
CA LYS A 63 -8.42 18.41 -6.23
C LYS A 63 -8.96 19.71 -6.80
N ASP A 64 -10.19 20.05 -6.45
CA ASP A 64 -10.81 21.27 -6.95
C ASP A 64 -10.33 22.48 -6.16
N ILE A 65 -9.77 23.45 -6.87
CA ILE A 65 -9.30 24.71 -6.31
C ILE A 65 -9.90 25.83 -7.15
N LYS A 66 -10.66 26.72 -6.51
CA LYS A 66 -11.19 27.92 -7.16
C LYS A 66 -10.70 29.13 -6.39
N ILE A 67 -10.02 30.06 -7.04
CA ILE A 67 -9.53 31.29 -6.40
C ILE A 67 -9.75 32.48 -7.32
N ASP A 68 -10.07 33.63 -6.73
CA ASP A 68 -9.94 34.91 -7.40
C ASP A 68 -8.47 35.34 -7.41
N VAL A 69 -7.86 35.21 -8.59
CA VAL A 69 -6.46 35.52 -8.83
C VAL A 69 -6.17 37.01 -8.61
N SER A 70 -7.10 37.89 -8.96
CA SER A 70 -6.91 39.34 -8.88
C SER A 70 -6.83 39.81 -7.42
N ARG A 71 -7.77 39.35 -6.59
CA ARG A 71 -7.80 39.67 -5.16
C ARG A 71 -6.68 38.98 -4.40
N ALA A 72 -6.34 37.73 -4.74
CA ALA A 72 -5.19 37.06 -4.15
C ALA A 72 -3.88 37.83 -4.39
N LYS A 73 -3.63 38.29 -5.63
CA LYS A 73 -2.46 39.12 -5.95
C LYS A 73 -2.43 40.42 -5.17
N TYR A 74 -3.57 41.12 -5.07
CA TYR A 74 -3.68 42.36 -4.30
C TYR A 74 -3.26 42.15 -2.83
N TRP A 75 -3.83 41.15 -2.16
CA TRP A 75 -3.53 40.92 -0.74
C TRP A 75 -2.10 40.44 -0.48
N LEU A 76 -1.53 39.66 -1.41
CA LEU A 76 -0.10 39.33 -1.37
C LEU A 76 0.76 40.59 -1.48
N GLY A 77 0.40 41.53 -2.36
CA GLY A 77 1.09 42.83 -2.48
C GLY A 77 0.96 43.72 -1.24
N VAL A 78 -0.15 43.65 -0.52
CA VAL A 78 -0.36 44.31 0.78
C VAL A 78 0.49 43.66 1.90
N GLY A 79 1.03 42.47 1.68
CA GLY A 79 1.86 41.74 2.65
C GLY A 79 1.08 40.72 3.49
N ALA A 80 -0.08 40.23 3.00
CA ALA A 80 -0.78 39.13 3.65
C ALA A 80 0.07 37.86 3.65
N GLN A 81 0.19 37.20 4.80
CA GLN A 81 1.03 36.02 4.99
C GLN A 81 0.22 34.73 4.81
N PRO A 82 0.45 33.92 3.77
CA PRO A 82 -0.24 32.65 3.60
C PRO A 82 0.29 31.55 4.53
N SER A 83 -0.61 30.66 4.97
CA SER A 83 -0.22 29.42 5.66
C SER A 83 0.42 28.42 4.71
N ASP A 84 1.15 27.41 5.21
CA ASP A 84 1.88 26.44 4.36
C ASP A 84 1.00 25.76 3.30
N THR A 85 -0.22 25.37 3.67
CA THR A 85 -1.16 24.75 2.73
C THR A 85 -1.62 25.75 1.67
N VAL A 86 -1.98 26.98 2.08
CA VAL A 86 -2.43 28.02 1.14
C VAL A 86 -1.28 28.44 0.21
N TRP A 87 -0.06 28.54 0.75
CA TRP A 87 1.15 28.75 -0.04
C TRP A 87 1.25 27.70 -1.14
N ARG A 88 1.14 26.41 -0.80
CA ARG A 88 1.20 25.33 -1.79
C ARG A 88 0.11 25.45 -2.86
N LEU A 89 -1.12 25.80 -2.47
CA LEU A 89 -2.22 26.01 -3.44
C LEU A 89 -1.91 27.18 -4.38
N LEU A 90 -1.43 28.30 -3.85
CA LEU A 90 -1.04 29.49 -4.63
C LEU A 90 0.15 29.20 -5.56
N SER A 91 1.11 28.38 -5.12
CA SER A 91 2.21 27.94 -5.96
C SER A 91 1.77 27.05 -7.11
N MET A 92 0.78 26.17 -6.90
CA MET A 92 0.22 25.37 -7.98
C MET A 92 -0.47 26.21 -9.06
N ILE A 93 -0.97 27.40 -8.69
CA ILE A 93 -1.61 28.35 -9.59
C ILE A 93 -0.58 29.28 -10.27
N GLY A 94 0.68 29.26 -9.80
CA GLY A 94 1.76 30.11 -10.32
C GLY A 94 1.80 31.52 -9.73
N LEU A 95 1.16 31.75 -8.58
CA LEU A 95 1.18 33.07 -7.89
C LEU A 95 2.39 33.27 -6.98
N LEU A 96 2.92 32.18 -6.42
CA LEU A 96 4.05 32.19 -5.50
C LEU A 96 5.04 31.10 -5.89
N GLU A 97 6.32 31.34 -5.67
CA GLU A 97 7.33 30.30 -5.82
C GLU A 97 7.10 29.17 -4.79
N PRO A 98 7.25 27.89 -5.17
CA PRO A 98 7.07 26.79 -4.24
C PRO A 98 8.18 26.80 -3.19
N ARG A 99 7.81 27.03 -1.92
CA ARG A 99 8.76 27.02 -0.79
C ARG A 99 9.32 25.62 -0.49
N TYR A 100 8.60 24.59 -0.90
CA TYR A 100 9.00 23.19 -0.79
C TYR A 100 8.95 22.57 -2.18
N LEU A 101 10.11 22.12 -2.68
CA LEU A 101 10.15 21.37 -3.93
C LEU A 101 9.25 20.12 -3.79
N PRO A 102 8.45 19.77 -4.83
CA PRO A 102 7.61 18.58 -4.80
C PRO A 102 8.42 17.28 -4.57
N SER A 103 9.73 17.34 -4.77
CA SER A 103 10.72 16.32 -4.44
C SER A 103 11.71 16.86 -3.40
N GLY A 104 11.29 17.01 -2.15
CA GLY A 104 12.23 16.95 -1.03
C GLY A 104 12.81 15.53 -0.93
N PRO A 105 13.99 15.30 -0.32
CA PRO A 105 14.62 13.99 -0.29
C PRO A 105 13.66 12.97 0.34
N GLN A 106 13.13 12.08 -0.50
CA GLN A 106 12.23 10.99 -0.09
C GLN A 106 12.94 9.98 0.83
N THR A 107 14.25 10.17 1.05
CA THR A 107 15.14 9.32 1.84
C THR A 107 14.66 9.14 3.27
N LEU A 108 13.97 10.12 3.89
CA LEU A 108 13.48 9.97 5.27
C LEU A 108 12.24 9.07 5.39
N LYS A 109 11.39 8.99 4.36
CA LYS A 109 10.26 8.03 4.34
C LYS A 109 10.72 6.64 3.92
N ALA A 110 11.63 6.56 2.94
CA ALA A 110 12.22 5.30 2.50
C ALA A 110 13.01 4.61 3.64
N ALA A 111 13.72 5.38 4.48
CA ALA A 111 14.47 4.85 5.61
C ALA A 111 13.58 4.42 6.79
N ARG A 112 12.45 5.09 7.02
CA ARG A 112 11.61 4.82 8.21
C ARG A 112 10.69 3.61 8.07
N PHE A 113 10.29 3.25 6.85
CA PHE A 113 9.44 2.09 6.61
C PHE A 113 9.76 1.45 5.25
N PRO A 114 10.61 0.40 5.19
CA PRO A 114 10.81 -0.38 3.98
C PRO A 114 9.59 -1.29 3.74
N THR A 115 8.40 -0.72 3.51
CA THR A 115 7.15 -1.50 3.39
C THR A 115 6.90 -2.06 1.99
N HIS A 116 7.83 -1.87 1.04
CA HIS A 116 7.75 -2.56 -0.23
C HIS A 116 9.16 -2.95 -0.67
N LEU A 117 9.44 -4.26 -0.61
CA LEU A 117 10.45 -4.84 -1.46
C LEU A 117 10.14 -4.42 -2.92
N PRO A 118 11.15 -4.00 -3.72
CA PRO A 118 11.01 -3.79 -5.15
C PRO A 118 10.18 -4.89 -5.81
N ARG A 119 9.40 -4.54 -6.85
CA ARG A 119 8.52 -5.49 -7.54
C ARG A 119 9.28 -6.73 -8.04
N GLU A 120 10.56 -6.56 -8.36
CA GLU A 120 11.49 -7.60 -8.82
C GLU A 120 11.74 -8.67 -7.75
N ASP A 121 12.04 -8.26 -6.51
CA ASP A 121 12.27 -9.18 -5.38
C ASP A 121 11.03 -10.04 -5.08
N ARG A 122 9.82 -9.49 -5.27
CA ARG A 122 8.57 -10.24 -5.08
C ARG A 122 8.37 -11.30 -6.16
N GLN A 123 8.76 -11.02 -7.40
CA GLN A 123 8.66 -11.99 -8.51
C GLN A 123 9.67 -13.12 -8.34
N GLN A 124 10.89 -12.81 -7.93
CA GLN A 124 11.92 -13.80 -7.62
C GLN A 124 11.48 -14.70 -6.46
N GLN A 125 10.97 -14.13 -5.36
CA GLN A 125 10.42 -14.92 -4.26
C GLN A 125 9.26 -15.84 -4.68
N GLN A 126 8.42 -15.40 -5.61
CA GLN A 126 7.34 -16.24 -6.15
C GLN A 126 7.92 -17.40 -6.97
N GLN A 127 8.91 -17.15 -7.83
CA GLN A 127 9.59 -18.18 -8.62
C GLN A 127 10.30 -19.19 -7.72
N ASP A 128 11.08 -18.73 -6.74
CA ASP A 128 11.78 -19.58 -5.77
C ASP A 128 10.81 -20.47 -4.97
N ASN A 129 9.67 -19.91 -4.57
CA ASN A 129 8.65 -20.66 -3.83
C ASN A 129 8.00 -21.73 -4.72
N LEU A 130 7.72 -21.42 -5.98
CA LEU A 130 7.22 -22.38 -6.97
C LEU A 130 8.23 -23.50 -7.25
N GLU A 131 9.52 -23.18 -7.37
CA GLU A 131 10.58 -24.17 -7.56
C GLU A 131 10.73 -25.09 -6.34
N ARG A 132 10.66 -24.54 -5.12
CA ARG A 132 10.66 -25.33 -3.88
C ARG A 132 9.47 -26.29 -3.82
N ILE A 133 8.28 -25.80 -4.17
CA ILE A 133 7.06 -26.63 -4.25
C ILE A 133 7.23 -27.73 -5.30
N ARG A 134 7.73 -27.39 -6.49
CA ARG A 134 7.98 -28.35 -7.58
C ARG A 134 8.97 -29.44 -7.16
N LYS A 135 10.09 -29.07 -6.55
CA LYS A 135 11.12 -30.02 -6.09
C LYS A 135 10.61 -30.95 -4.99
N ARG A 136 9.73 -30.46 -4.11
CA ARG A 136 9.07 -31.25 -3.07
C ARG A 136 8.06 -32.26 -3.65
N ILE A 137 7.31 -31.88 -4.69
CA ILE A 137 6.23 -32.71 -5.27
C ILE A 137 6.75 -33.68 -6.35
N ALA A 138 7.84 -33.33 -7.06
CA ALA A 138 8.44 -34.16 -8.11
C ALA A 138 8.60 -35.65 -7.75
N PRO A 139 9.19 -36.04 -6.59
CA PRO A 139 9.36 -37.45 -6.24
C PRO A 139 8.01 -38.18 -6.04
N PHE A 140 6.99 -37.48 -5.57
CA PHE A 140 5.64 -38.03 -5.38
C PHE A 140 4.89 -38.25 -6.69
N ARG A 141 5.14 -37.45 -7.74
CA ARG A 141 4.55 -37.66 -9.08
C ARG A 141 5.23 -38.77 -9.88
N SER A 142 6.53 -38.97 -9.70
CA SER A 142 7.31 -39.99 -10.41
C SER A 142 7.18 -41.40 -9.83
N GLY A 143 6.35 -41.60 -8.79
CA GLY A 143 6.27 -42.89 -8.07
C GLY A 143 7.47 -43.17 -7.16
N ASN A 144 8.59 -42.47 -7.32
CA ASN A 144 9.81 -42.56 -6.48
C ASN A 144 9.72 -41.67 -5.23
N GLY A 145 8.60 -41.74 -4.52
CA GLY A 145 8.40 -41.03 -3.26
C GLY A 145 9.13 -41.70 -2.10
N PRO A 146 9.28 -41.02 -0.96
CA PRO A 146 9.91 -41.59 0.24
C PRO A 146 9.19 -42.85 0.76
N VAL A 147 7.87 -42.95 0.53
CA VAL A 147 7.08 -44.15 0.86
C VAL A 147 7.46 -45.32 -0.06
N SER A 148 7.64 -45.08 -1.35
CA SER A 148 8.04 -46.11 -2.31
C SER A 148 9.47 -46.59 -2.04
N GLN A 149 10.39 -45.67 -1.72
CA GLN A 149 11.75 -46.02 -1.30
C GLN A 149 11.76 -46.86 -0.02
N ALA A 150 10.97 -46.48 0.99
CA ALA A 150 10.84 -47.27 2.21
C ALA A 150 10.25 -48.67 1.97
N VAL A 151 9.31 -48.82 1.02
CA VAL A 151 8.74 -50.12 0.63
C VAL A 151 9.78 -50.99 -0.11
N GLU A 152 10.64 -50.40 -0.93
CA GLU A 152 11.74 -51.11 -1.58
C GLU A 152 12.82 -51.53 -0.57
N ASP A 153 13.16 -50.67 0.40
CA ASP A 153 14.11 -50.98 1.47
C ASP A 153 13.58 -52.09 2.39
N LEU A 154 12.27 -52.13 2.66
CA LEU A 154 11.61 -53.21 3.41
C LEU A 154 11.56 -54.53 2.62
N LYS A 155 11.42 -54.49 1.30
CA LYS A 155 11.55 -55.69 0.45
C LYS A 155 13.00 -56.20 0.42
N SER A 156 13.97 -55.29 0.26
CA SER A 156 15.40 -55.64 0.24
C SER A 156 15.82 -56.30 1.56
N SER A 157 15.42 -55.72 2.70
CA SER A 157 15.70 -56.28 4.03
C SER A 157 15.00 -57.62 4.30
N ARG A 158 13.79 -57.85 3.78
CA ARG A 158 13.09 -59.14 3.92
C ARG A 158 13.75 -60.26 3.11
N THR A 159 14.31 -59.93 1.94
CA THR A 159 15.02 -60.90 1.08
C THR A 159 16.35 -61.35 1.71
N ILE A 160 17.05 -60.44 2.41
CA ILE A 160 18.31 -60.74 3.11
C ILE A 160 18.12 -61.70 4.29
N VAL A 161 16.96 -61.66 4.96
CA VAL A 161 16.65 -62.58 6.08
C VAL A 161 16.30 -63.99 5.59
N GLU A 162 15.79 -64.14 4.37
CA GLU A 162 15.39 -65.42 3.79
C GLU A 162 16.58 -66.21 3.21
N GLU A 163 17.68 -65.53 2.87
CA GLU A 163 18.91 -66.15 2.35
C GLU A 163 19.90 -66.59 3.47
N ALA A 164 19.64 -66.22 4.73
CA ALA A 164 20.49 -66.55 5.88
C ALA A 164 20.10 -67.84 6.64
N ALA A 165 19.17 -68.65 6.14
CA ALA A 165 18.78 -69.91 6.78
C ALA A 165 19.02 -71.15 5.88
N PRO A 166 20.19 -71.80 5.94
CA PRO A 166 20.37 -73.12 5.34
C PRO A 166 19.98 -74.27 6.32
N ALA A 167 19.02 -75.07 5.86
CA ALA A 167 18.85 -76.52 6.04
C ALA A 167 19.02 -77.19 7.43
N SER A 168 17.91 -77.74 7.96
CA SER A 168 17.84 -79.10 8.56
C SER A 168 16.36 -79.47 8.77
N THR A 169 15.78 -80.42 8.02
CA THR A 169 15.66 -81.86 8.35
C THR A 169 14.33 -82.23 9.03
N THR A 170 13.71 -83.28 8.46
CA THR A 170 12.62 -84.17 8.95
C THR A 170 11.16 -83.72 8.87
N SER A 171 10.46 -84.34 7.92
CA SER A 171 9.02 -84.52 7.85
C SER A 171 8.49 -85.37 9.02
N PRO A 172 7.38 -85.01 9.68
CA PRO A 172 6.62 -85.95 10.49
C PRO A 172 5.52 -86.63 9.67
N THR A 173 5.56 -87.97 9.67
CA THR A 173 4.55 -88.89 9.13
C THR A 173 3.22 -88.77 9.90
N ASN A 174 2.14 -88.85 9.14
CA ASN A 174 0.73 -88.84 9.53
C ASN A 174 0.30 -90.13 10.27
N PRO A 175 -0.48 -90.04 11.36
CA PRO A 175 -1.39 -91.13 11.68
C PRO A 175 -2.75 -90.60 12.17
N ASN A 176 -3.64 -90.20 11.25
CA ASN A 176 -5.09 -90.40 11.35
C ASN A 176 -5.76 -89.92 10.06
N ALA A 177 -5.66 -90.75 9.03
CA ALA A 177 -6.62 -90.76 7.92
C ALA A 177 -7.35 -92.11 7.97
N VAL A 178 -8.46 -92.11 8.71
CA VAL A 178 -9.58 -93.07 8.60
C VAL A 178 -10.85 -92.25 8.71
#